data_AF-A0A948R339-F1
#
_entry.id   AF-A0A948R339-F1
#
_cell.length_a   1.000
_cell.length_b   1.000
_cell.length_c   1.000
_cell.angle_alpha   90.00
_cell.angle_beta   90.00
_cell.angle_gamma   90.00
#
_symmetry.space_group_name_H-M   'P 1'
#
loop_
_entity.id
_entity.type
_entity.pdbx_description
1 polymer ?
#
loop_
_entity_poly.entity_id
_entity_poly.type
_entity_poly.pdbx_seq_one_letter_code
_entity_poly.pdbx_strand_id
1 'polypeptide(L)' 'MIKALTLGAILSATIALVIGSQGVSAGPLAIHLVPVAEAKLYWSWPIFLSGSGLAWGIMLLQR' A
#
# COMPACT_ATOMS: atom_id res chain seq x y z
N MET A 1 -8.74 10.11 -12.07
CA MET A 1 -9.24 9.44 -10.85
C MET A 1 -8.81 7.97 -10.78
N ILE A 2 -9.28 7.08 -11.67
CA ILE A 2 -8.88 5.64 -11.68
C ILE A 2 -7.35 5.47 -11.80
N LYS A 3 -6.70 6.23 -12.68
CA LYS A 3 -5.24 6.13 -12.92
C LYS A 3 -4.39 6.43 -11.67
N ALA A 4 -4.87 7.31 -10.79
CA ALA A 4 -4.19 7.68 -9.55
C ALA A 4 -4.34 6.58 -8.49
N LEU A 5 -5.55 6.00 -8.40
CA LEU A 5 -5.82 4.85 -7.53
C LEU A 5 -4.97 3.65 -7.92
N THR A 6 -4.77 3.39 -9.22
CA THR A 6 -3.90 2.32 -9.68
C THR A 6 -2.46 2.53 -9.21
N LEU A 7 -1.92 3.75 -9.31
CA LEU A 7 -0.56 4.06 -8.84
C LEU A 7 -0.42 3.97 -7.32
N GLY A 8 -1.41 4.46 -6.57
CA GLY A 8 -1.45 4.32 -5.10
C GLY A 8 -1.54 2.86 -4.65
N ALA A 9 -2.35 2.05 -5.32
CA ALA A 9 -2.47 0.61 -5.06
C ALA A 9 -1.14 -0.12 -5.32
N ILE A 10 -0.50 0.15 -6.45
CA ILE A 10 0.79 -0.46 -6.80
C ILE A 10 1.86 -0.07 -5.77
N LEU A 11 1.98 1.23 -5.44
CA LEU A 11 2.97 1.70 -4.47
C LEU A 11 2.75 1.06 -3.09
N SER A 12 1.49 0.97 -2.65
CA SER A 12 1.15 0.38 -1.37
C SER A 12 1.46 -1.12 -1.32
N ALA A 13 1.18 -1.85 -2.39
CA ALA A 13 1.51 -3.27 -2.50
C ALA A 13 3.03 -3.49 -2.45
N THR A 14 3.81 -2.67 -3.15
CA THR A 14 5.28 -2.75 -3.13
C THR A 14 5.85 -2.56 -1.73
N ILE A 15 5.39 -1.55 -1.00
CA ILE A 15 5.85 -1.27 0.37
C ILE A 15 5.46 -2.42 1.32
N ALA A 16 4.22 -2.89 1.24
CA ALA A 16 3.73 -3.98 2.09
C ALA A 16 4.48 -5.30 1.82
N LEU A 17 4.82 -5.60 0.57
CA LEU A 17 5.63 -6.75 0.17
C LEU A 17 7.03 -6.69 0.79
N VAL A 18 7.75 -5.58 0.61
CA VAL A 18 9.14 -5.44 1.08
C VAL A 18 9.22 -5.48 2.60
N ILE A 19 8.28 -4.85 3.32
CA ILE A 19 8.33 -4.82 4.78
C ILE A 19 7.78 -6.13 5.37
N GLY A 20 6.72 -6.68 4.77
CA GLY A 20 6.11 -7.94 5.18
C GLY A 20 7.02 -9.15 4.97
N SER A 21 7.85 -9.15 3.92
CA SER A 21 8.80 -10.24 3.66
C SER A 21 9.92 -10.36 4.69
N GLN A 22 10.23 -9.28 5.41
CA GLN A 22 11.30 -9.26 6.44
C GLN A 22 10.83 -9.81 7.79
N GLY A 23 9.60 -10.31 7.91
CA GLY A 23 9.05 -10.90 9.14
C GLY A 23 8.80 -9.89 10.26
N VAL A 24 8.96 -8.59 10.01
CA VAL A 24 8.73 -7.53 10.98
C VAL A 24 7.26 -7.13 10.95
N SER A 25 6.57 -7.28 12.08
CA SER A 25 5.30 -6.58 12.30
C SER A 25 5.62 -5.10 12.50
N ALA A 26 5.71 -4.35 11.40
CA ALA A 26 5.95 -2.91 11.46
C ALA A 26 4.71 -2.27 12.12
N GLY A 27 4.78 -2.02 13.43
CA GLY A 27 3.65 -1.65 14.30
C GLY A 27 2.58 -0.76 13.62
N PRO A 28 2.85 0.54 13.40
CA PRO A 28 1.89 1.46 12.77
C PRO A 28 1.58 1.16 11.29
N LEU A 29 2.31 0.25 10.64
CA LEU A 29 2.06 -0.18 9.27
C LEU A 29 0.98 -1.27 9.15
N ALA A 30 0.62 -1.96 10.24
CA ALA A 30 -0.45 -2.98 10.29
C ALA A 30 -0.46 -3.90 9.05
N ILE A 31 0.62 -4.66 8.85
CA ILE A 31 0.76 -5.55 7.70
C ILE A 31 -0.05 -6.82 7.94
N HIS A 32 -1.06 -7.05 7.11
CA HIS A 32 -1.91 -8.23 7.10
C HIS A 32 -1.40 -9.20 6.04
N LEU A 33 -1.13 -10.43 6.47
CA LEU A 33 -0.78 -11.52 5.57
C LEU A 33 -2.08 -12.16 5.08
N VAL A 34 -2.40 -11.95 3.80
CA VAL A 34 -3.56 -12.51 3.13
C VAL A 34 -3.09 -13.72 2.32
N PRO A 35 -3.42 -14.96 2.73
CA PRO A 35 -3.11 -16.14 1.94
C PRO A 35 -4.00 -16.16 0.70
N VAL A 36 -3.39 -16.15 -0.50
CA VAL A 36 -4.10 -16.24 -1.78
C VAL A 36 -3.55 -17.44 -2.55
N ALA A 37 -4.28 -18.56 -2.49
CA ALA A 37 -3.85 -19.84 -3.05
C ALA A 37 -2.43 -20.22 -2.56
N GLU A 38 -1.45 -20.32 -3.47
CA GLU A 38 -0.05 -20.63 -3.13
C GLU A 38 0.81 -19.38 -2.86
N ALA A 39 0.25 -18.18 -3.03
CA ALA A 39 0.95 -16.92 -2.84
C ALA A 39 0.62 -16.28 -1.48
N LYS A 40 1.65 -15.71 -0.85
CA LYS A 40 1.50 -14.88 0.34
C LYS A 40 1.41 -13.41 -0.09
N LEU A 41 0.24 -12.80 0.08
CA LEU A 41 0.03 -11.40 -0.24
C LEU A 41 0.12 -10.58 1.05
N TYR A 42 1.04 -9.62 1.09
CA TYR A 42 1.18 -8.70 2.21
C TYR A 42 0.41 -7.42 1.89
N TRP A 43 -0.59 -7.10 2.71
CA TRP A 43 -1.47 -5.95 2.51
C TRP A 43 -1.43 -5.01 3.72
N SER A 44 -1.51 -3.70 3.49
CA SER A 44 -1.57 -2.70 4.56
C SER A 44 -2.58 -1.62 4.22
N TRP A 45 -3.59 -1.47 5.09
CA TRP A 45 -4.60 -0.41 4.97
C TRP A 45 -4.05 1.01 5.21
N PRO A 46 -3.22 1.26 6.25
CA PRO A 46 -2.62 2.57 6.47
C PRO A 46 -1.78 3.06 5.30
N ILE A 47 -0.98 2.18 4.69
CA ILE A 47 -0.13 2.51 3.55
C ILE A 47 -0.98 2.82 2.31
N PHE A 48 -2.04 2.04 2.08
CA PHE A 48 -2.90 2.25 0.91
C PHE A 48 -3.62 3.59 0.97
N LEU A 49 -4.20 3.92 2.13
CA LEU A 49 -4.93 5.16 2.34
C LEU A 49 -3.99 6.38 2.34
N SER A 50 -2.84 6.30 3.01
CA SER A 50 -1.85 7.39 3.03
C SER A 50 -1.26 7.63 1.63
N GLY A 51 -0.85 6.59 0.92
CA GLY A 51 -0.32 6.71 -0.44
C GLY A 51 -1.35 7.26 -1.43
N SER A 52 -2.60 6.78 -1.36
CA SER A 52 -3.69 7.29 -2.22
C SER A 52 -4.07 8.72 -1.88
N GLY A 53 -4.16 9.07 -0.59
CA GLY A 53 -4.43 10.42 -0.12
C GLY A 53 -3.33 11.41 -0.49
N LEU A 54 -2.07 11.01 -0.37
CA LEU A 54 -0.92 11.82 -0.77
C LEU A 54 -0.89 12.03 -2.29
N ALA A 55 -1.15 10.99 -3.08
CA ALA A 55 -1.26 11.10 -4.52
C ALA A 55 -2.38 12.09 -4.94
N TRP A 56 -3.54 12.01 -4.28
CA TRP A 56 -4.62 12.99 -4.46
C TRP A 56 -4.21 14.40 -4.06
N GLY A 57 -3.55 14.55 -2.91
CA GLY A 57 -3.05 15.85 -2.43
C GLY A 57 -2.10 16.50 -3.43
N ILE A 58 -1.13 15.74 -3.95
CA ILE A 58 -0.20 16.25 -4.98
C ILE A 58 -0.97 16.63 -6.25
N MET A 59 -1.91 15.81 -6.72
CA MET A 59 -2.71 16.14 -7.90
C MET A 59 -3.57 17.39 -7.72
N LEU A 60 -4.11 17.64 -6.53
CA LEU A 60 -4.86 18.86 -6.22
C LEU A 60 -3.95 20.09 -6.19
N LEU A 61 -2.67 19.93 -5.82
CA LEU A 61 -1.66 20.98 -5.84
C LEU A 61 -1.12 21.26 -7.26
N GLN A 62 -1.28 20.32 -8.20
CA GLN A 62 -0.86 20.46 -9.61
C GLN A 62 -1.83 21.30 -10.47
N ARG A 63 -2.55 22.25 -9.86
CA ARG A 63 -3.44 23.18 -10.55
C ARG A 63 -2.67 24.32 -11.21
#